data_AF-A0A7S2ZC36-F1
#
_entry.id   AF-A0A7S2ZC36-F1
#
_cell.length_a   1.000
_cell.length_b   1.000
_cell.length_c   1.000
_cell.angle_alpha   90.00
_cell.angle_beta   90.00
_cell.angle_gamma   90.00
#
_symmetry.space_group_name_H-M   'P 1'
#
loop_
_entity.id
_entity.type
_entity.pdbx_description
1 polymer ?
#
loop_
_entity_poly.entity_id
_entity_poly.type
_entity_poly.pdbx_seq_one_letter_code
_entity_poly.pdbx_strand_id
1 'polypeptide(L)'
;MYQAELFFGALVIGTPIVVLYTYSRDMLGLRWREWLTKKTLGDYFDSINYYDIENNSDVDNPDQRIAEDLAAFTQTSLQFFLTLLISFVDLLSFSTILFSIYPPLFLVLVGYASMGTFITTVIGKQLISINFAQLQKEADFRYSLVRVRENAESIAFYRGEDRERSTISKRFGGAVDNFAKLLKGQRNLEFFTNGYKFALPKRTISGPSLTTG
;
A
#
# COMPACT_ATOMS: atom_id res chain seq x y z
N MET A 1 -22.39 14.05 34.59
CA MET A 1 -22.51 15.37 33.94
C MET A 1 -21.16 15.87 33.45
N TYR A 2 -20.15 16.06 34.32
CA TYR A 2 -18.79 16.50 33.95
C TYR A 2 -18.09 15.71 32.81
N GLN A 3 -18.18 14.36 32.83
CA GLN A 3 -17.60 13.51 31.77
C GLN A 3 -18.26 13.76 30.39
N ALA A 4 -19.54 14.09 30.36
CA ALA A 4 -20.28 14.36 29.12
C ALA A 4 -19.91 15.74 28.54
N GLU A 5 -19.68 16.73 29.41
CA GLU A 5 -19.25 18.08 29.01
C GLU A 5 -17.83 18.08 28.44
N LEU A 6 -16.90 17.35 29.06
CA LEU A 6 -15.54 17.16 28.54
C LEU A 6 -15.55 16.47 27.17
N PHE A 7 -16.36 15.42 27.02
CA PHE A 7 -16.51 14.73 25.75
C PHE A 7 -17.09 15.63 24.66
N PHE A 8 -18.13 16.41 25.00
CA PHE A 8 -18.74 17.37 24.08
C PHE A 8 -17.75 18.47 23.67
N GLY A 9 -17.00 19.02 24.62
CA GLY A 9 -15.94 20.00 24.34
C GLY A 9 -14.84 19.44 23.44
N ALA A 10 -14.42 18.19 23.67
CA ALA A 10 -13.44 17.51 22.82
C ALA A 10 -13.95 17.31 21.39
N LEU A 11 -15.24 17.01 21.20
CA LEU A 11 -15.84 16.91 19.86
C LEU A 11 -15.90 18.26 19.15
N VAL A 12 -16.37 19.30 19.84
CA VAL A 12 -16.51 20.66 19.27
C VAL A 12 -15.16 21.21 18.81
N ILE A 13 -14.07 20.89 19.52
CA ILE A 13 -12.71 21.33 19.15
C ILE A 13 -12.06 20.36 18.14
N GLY A 14 -12.21 19.05 18.37
CA GLY A 14 -11.55 18.02 17.58
C GLY A 14 -12.07 17.94 16.15
N THR A 15 -13.39 18.08 15.94
CA THR A 15 -13.98 17.99 14.60
C THR A 15 -13.43 19.06 13.64
N PRO A 16 -13.42 20.37 13.98
CA PRO A 16 -12.80 21.38 13.13
C PRO A 16 -11.32 21.11 12.83
N ILE A 17 -10.54 20.64 13.81
CA ILE A 17 -9.11 20.35 13.61
C ILE A 17 -8.92 19.23 12.57
N VAL A 18 -9.65 18.13 12.70
CA VAL A 18 -9.57 16.99 11.77
C VAL A 18 -10.01 17.40 10.36
N VAL A 19 -11.09 18.18 10.25
CA VAL A 19 -11.60 18.67 8.96
C VAL A 19 -10.59 19.62 8.31
N LEU A 20 -10.06 20.59 9.05
CA LEU A 20 -9.08 21.55 8.54
C LEU A 20 -7.76 20.87 8.16
N TYR A 21 -7.31 19.87 8.93
CA TYR A 21 -6.15 19.05 8.58
C TYR A 21 -6.36 18.34 7.24
N THR A 22 -7.50 17.66 7.09
CA THR A 22 -7.82 16.91 5.87
C THR A 22 -7.90 17.84 4.66
N TYR A 23 -8.63 18.96 4.80
CA TYR A 23 -8.72 19.98 3.76
C TYR A 23 -7.35 20.55 3.37
N SER A 24 -6.52 20.88 4.35
CA SER A 24 -5.19 21.47 4.11
C SER A 24 -4.27 20.48 3.39
N ARG A 25 -4.30 19.21 3.80
CA ARG A 25 -3.55 18.14 3.13
C ARG A 25 -3.98 18.01 1.67
N ASP A 26 -5.28 17.90 1.41
CA ASP A 26 -5.79 17.64 0.07
C ASP A 26 -5.56 18.86 -0.85
N MET A 27 -5.69 20.08 -0.31
CA MET A 27 -5.37 21.32 -1.02
C MET A 27 -3.88 21.43 -1.35
N LEU A 28 -3.00 21.01 -0.45
CA LEU A 28 -1.56 20.96 -0.72
C LEU A 28 -1.23 19.94 -1.81
N GLY A 29 -1.85 18.76 -1.76
CA GLY A 29 -1.73 17.73 -2.80
C GLY A 29 -2.17 18.25 -4.18
N LEU A 30 -3.32 18.93 -4.23
CA LEU A 30 -3.83 19.54 -5.46
C LEU A 30 -2.87 20.59 -6.04
N ARG A 31 -2.38 21.51 -5.22
CA ARG A 31 -1.44 22.56 -5.67
C ARG A 31 -0.10 21.98 -6.12
N TRP A 32 0.39 20.95 -5.43
CA TRP A 32 1.61 20.27 -5.83
C TRP A 32 1.44 19.55 -7.17
N ARG A 33 0.33 18.83 -7.35
CA ARG A 33 -0.03 18.23 -8.64
C ARG A 33 -0.09 19.27 -9.75
N GLU A 34 -0.80 20.38 -9.52
CA GLU A 34 -0.93 21.45 -10.50
C GLU A 34 0.44 21.99 -10.93
N TRP A 35 1.31 22.28 -9.96
CA TRP A 35 2.67 22.76 -10.24
C TRP A 35 3.50 21.73 -11.00
N LEU A 36 3.49 20.46 -10.55
CA LEU A 36 4.31 19.41 -11.14
C LEU A 36 3.85 19.10 -12.56
N THR A 37 2.53 18.96 -12.80
CA THR A 37 1.99 18.74 -14.14
C THR A 37 2.31 19.91 -15.06
N LYS A 38 2.15 21.17 -14.62
CA LYS A 38 2.51 22.33 -15.44
C LYS A 38 3.99 22.35 -15.81
N LYS A 39 4.87 22.04 -14.85
CA LYS A 39 6.31 21.93 -15.09
C LYS A 39 6.62 20.84 -16.12
N THR A 40 6.14 19.62 -15.88
CA THR A 40 6.38 18.47 -16.78
C THR A 40 5.81 18.71 -18.18
N LEU A 41 4.65 19.35 -18.29
CA LEU A 41 4.07 19.71 -19.58
C LEU A 41 4.93 20.75 -20.30
N GLY A 42 5.48 21.73 -19.57
CA GLY A 42 6.46 22.67 -20.10
C GLY A 42 7.70 21.95 -20.65
N ASP A 43 8.29 21.06 -19.85
CA ASP A 43 9.47 20.27 -20.25
C ASP A 43 9.16 19.33 -21.44
N TYR A 44 7.95 18.79 -21.53
CA TYR A 44 7.50 17.90 -22.61
C TYR A 44 7.35 18.62 -23.96
N PHE A 45 6.86 19.86 -23.95
CA PHE A 45 6.73 20.68 -25.16
C PHE A 45 7.96 21.51 -25.48
N ASP A 46 8.94 21.58 -24.58
CA ASP A 46 10.21 22.24 -24.86
C ASP A 46 11.03 21.45 -25.89
N SER A 47 11.70 22.18 -26.78
CA SER A 47 12.74 21.66 -27.68
C SER A 47 12.39 20.35 -28.40
N ILE A 48 11.14 20.21 -28.89
CA ILE A 48 10.60 19.02 -29.59
C ILE A 48 10.70 17.69 -28.82
N ASN A 49 10.86 17.72 -27.49
CA ASN A 49 11.00 16.53 -26.66
C ASN A 49 9.87 15.51 -26.84
N TYR A 50 8.64 15.98 -27.07
CA TYR A 50 7.50 15.11 -27.37
C TYR A 50 7.74 14.17 -28.56
N TYR A 51 8.46 14.62 -29.59
CA TYR A 51 8.80 13.83 -30.76
C TYR A 51 9.94 12.84 -30.47
N ASP A 52 10.97 13.31 -29.76
CA ASP A 52 12.12 12.47 -29.41
C ASP A 52 11.74 11.34 -28.45
N ILE A 53 10.82 11.58 -27.52
CA ILE A 53 10.29 10.57 -26.59
C ILE A 53 9.52 9.50 -27.35
N GLU A 54 8.66 9.88 -28.30
CA GLU A 54 7.90 8.93 -29.12
C GLU A 54 8.82 8.06 -29.99
N ASN A 55 9.91 8.65 -30.51
CA ASN A 55 10.81 7.97 -31.43
C ASN A 55 11.87 7.09 -30.74
N ASN A 56 12.26 7.39 -29.49
CA ASN A 56 13.31 6.64 -28.79
C ASN A 56 12.80 5.43 -27.98
N SER A 57 11.49 5.22 -27.82
CA SER A 57 10.87 4.06 -27.11
C SER A 57 11.34 3.81 -25.66
N ASP A 58 12.19 4.68 -25.08
CA ASP A 58 12.68 4.54 -23.70
C ASP A 58 11.58 4.84 -22.66
N VAL A 59 10.52 5.56 -23.05
CA VAL A 59 9.41 5.95 -22.17
C VAL A 59 8.09 5.50 -22.78
N ASP A 60 7.57 4.38 -22.28
CA ASP A 60 6.23 3.91 -22.63
C ASP A 60 5.15 4.83 -22.04
N ASN A 61 4.14 5.15 -22.86
CA ASN A 61 2.89 5.85 -22.53
C ASN A 61 3.10 7.20 -21.78
N PRO A 62 3.74 8.20 -22.43
CA PRO A 62 4.05 9.49 -21.80
C PRO A 62 2.80 10.27 -21.36
N ASP A 63 1.69 10.13 -22.09
CA ASP A 63 0.39 10.70 -21.76
C ASP A 63 -0.16 10.14 -20.43
N GLN A 64 -0.11 8.82 -20.25
CA GLN A 64 -0.52 8.16 -19.01
C GLN A 64 0.35 8.62 -17.83
N ARG A 65 1.67 8.72 -18.03
CA ARG A 65 2.60 9.18 -16.99
C ARG A 65 2.27 10.60 -16.52
N ILE A 66 1.98 11.51 -17.44
CA ILE A 66 1.66 12.91 -17.10
C ILE A 66 0.28 13.01 -16.43
N ALA A 67 -0.72 12.27 -16.91
CA ALA A 67 -2.09 12.38 -16.43
C ALA A 67 -2.35 11.63 -15.11
N GLU A 68 -1.87 10.39 -15.02
CA GLU A 68 -2.18 9.46 -13.93
C GLU A 68 -1.02 9.35 -12.94
N ASP A 69 0.21 9.10 -13.42
CA ASP A 69 1.32 8.82 -12.51
C ASP A 69 1.74 10.05 -11.69
N LEU A 70 1.75 11.25 -12.29
CA LEU A 70 2.03 12.48 -11.52
C LEU A 70 0.97 12.74 -10.43
N ALA A 71 -0.30 12.42 -10.71
CA ALA A 71 -1.37 12.55 -9.74
C ALA A 71 -1.20 11.55 -8.58
N ALA A 72 -0.94 10.28 -8.92
CA ALA A 72 -0.68 9.23 -7.93
C ALA A 72 0.58 9.55 -7.11
N PHE A 73 1.64 10.03 -7.75
CA PHE A 73 2.92 10.37 -7.10
C PHE A 73 2.75 11.48 -6.08
N THR A 74 2.14 12.61 -6.46
CA THR A 74 1.99 13.77 -5.57
C THR A 74 1.08 13.45 -4.38
N GLN A 75 -0.05 12.78 -4.62
CA GLN A 75 -0.99 12.41 -3.56
C GLN A 75 -0.39 11.37 -2.60
N THR A 76 0.17 10.29 -3.14
CA THR A 76 0.70 9.18 -2.32
C THR A 76 1.93 9.62 -1.54
N SER A 77 2.85 10.37 -2.16
CA SER A 77 4.05 10.86 -1.50
C SER A 77 3.72 11.81 -0.35
N LEU A 78 2.77 12.74 -0.57
CA LEU A 78 2.33 13.65 0.48
C LEU A 78 1.67 12.90 1.64
N GLN A 79 0.77 11.97 1.34
CA GLN A 79 0.11 11.17 2.35
C GLN A 79 1.11 10.33 3.16
N PHE A 80 2.06 9.69 2.48
CA PHE A 80 3.12 8.90 3.12
C PHE A 80 3.98 9.78 4.03
N PHE A 81 4.44 10.93 3.55
CA PHE A 81 5.25 11.87 4.32
C PHE A 81 4.54 12.36 5.58
N LEU A 82 3.29 12.80 5.46
CA LEU A 82 2.52 13.26 6.62
C LEU A 82 2.22 12.13 7.61
N THR A 83 1.92 10.92 7.11
CA THR A 83 1.70 9.75 7.96
C THR A 83 2.97 9.41 8.75
N LEU A 84 4.14 9.43 8.11
CA LEU A 84 5.42 9.22 8.79
C LEU A 84 5.69 10.30 9.85
N LEU A 85 5.46 11.57 9.50
CA LEU A 85 5.67 12.69 10.42
C LEU A 85 4.77 12.54 11.65
N ILE A 86 3.48 12.29 11.47
CA ILE A 86 2.53 12.10 12.58
C ILE A 86 2.92 10.88 13.41
N SER A 87 3.22 9.76 12.76
CA SER A 87 3.63 8.53 13.46
C SER A 87 4.90 8.73 14.29
N PHE A 88 5.84 9.54 13.80
CA PHE A 88 7.05 9.90 14.53
C PHE A 88 6.77 10.78 15.74
N VAL A 89 5.92 11.80 15.58
CA VAL A 89 5.48 12.67 16.68
C VAL A 89 4.73 11.87 17.75
N ASP A 90 3.82 10.98 17.34
CA ASP A 90 3.09 10.09 18.24
C ASP A 90 4.05 9.16 18.97
N LEU A 91 4.98 8.52 18.25
CA LEU A 91 5.97 7.63 18.85
C LEU A 91 6.79 8.36 19.92
N LEU A 92 7.31 9.55 19.62
CA LEU A 92 8.06 10.35 20.59
C LEU A 92 7.20 10.74 21.78
N SER A 93 6.01 11.29 21.53
CA SER A 93 5.11 11.78 22.58
C SER A 93 4.68 10.65 23.52
N PHE A 94 4.19 9.53 22.98
CA PHE A 94 3.79 8.38 23.78
C PHE A 94 4.97 7.71 24.48
N SER A 95 6.14 7.63 23.84
CA SER A 95 7.35 7.10 24.48
C SER A 95 7.75 7.95 25.69
N THR A 96 7.80 9.27 25.54
CA THR A 96 8.15 10.19 26.63
C THR A 96 7.12 10.14 27.77
N ILE A 97 5.82 10.20 27.46
CA ILE A 97 4.76 10.12 28.47
C ILE A 97 4.82 8.78 29.21
N LEU A 98 4.92 7.66 28.48
CA LEU A 98 4.88 6.35 29.08
C LEU A 98 6.14 6.06 29.91
N PHE A 99 7.31 6.45 29.41
CA PHE A 99 8.56 6.33 30.15
C PHE A 99 8.52 7.15 31.44
N SER A 100 7.92 8.35 31.42
CA SER A 100 7.77 9.17 32.63
C SER A 100 6.84 8.57 33.66
N ILE A 101 5.79 7.86 33.25
CA ILE A 101 4.78 7.31 34.17
C ILE A 101 5.20 5.92 34.68
N TYR A 102 5.68 5.05 33.79
CA TYR A 102 6.02 3.67 34.13
C TYR A 102 7.11 3.10 33.19
N PRO A 103 8.40 3.35 33.51
CA PRO A 103 9.54 2.86 32.70
C PRO A 103 9.57 1.34 32.42
N PRO A 104 9.20 0.45 33.36
CA PRO A 104 9.26 -0.99 33.09
C PRO A 104 8.31 -1.45 31.97
N LEU A 105 7.10 -0.89 31.88
CA LEU A 105 6.14 -1.20 30.80
C LEU A 105 6.64 -0.69 29.46
N PHE A 106 7.27 0.49 29.44
CA PHE A 106 7.90 1.01 28.22
C PHE A 106 8.93 0.02 27.66
N LEU A 107 9.84 -0.50 28.51
CA LEU A 107 10.83 -1.49 28.07
C LEU A 107 10.20 -2.79 27.54
N VAL A 108 9.16 -3.29 28.22
CA VAL A 108 8.41 -4.47 27.76
C VAL A 108 7.77 -4.22 26.40
N LEU A 109 7.14 -3.06 26.20
CA LEU A 109 6.50 -2.71 24.92
C LEU A 109 7.50 -2.50 23.80
N VAL A 110 8.66 -1.89 24.08
CA VAL A 110 9.74 -1.74 23.09
C VAL A 110 10.28 -3.11 22.67
N GLY A 111 10.52 -4.02 23.63
CA GLY A 111 10.94 -5.40 23.33
C GLY A 111 9.88 -6.13 22.50
N TYR A 112 8.61 -6.00 22.88
CA TYR A 112 7.49 -6.59 22.17
C TYR A 112 7.31 -6.04 20.73
N ALA A 113 7.44 -4.72 20.55
CA ALA A 113 7.41 -4.06 19.25
C ALA A 113 8.59 -4.48 18.36
N SER A 114 9.78 -4.57 18.93
CA SER A 114 11.00 -4.99 18.22
C SER A 114 10.88 -6.44 17.74
N MET A 115 10.40 -7.34 18.60
CA MET A 115 10.18 -8.75 18.25
C MET A 115 9.11 -8.89 17.14
N GLY A 116 7.99 -8.18 17.27
CA GLY A 116 6.94 -8.17 16.25
C GLY A 116 7.43 -7.67 14.91
N THR A 117 8.20 -6.58 14.90
CA THR A 117 8.81 -6.00 13.69
C THR A 117 9.80 -6.96 13.05
N PHE A 118 10.65 -7.61 13.85
CA PHE A 118 11.63 -8.59 13.36
C PHE A 118 10.94 -9.77 12.67
N ILE A 119 9.98 -10.41 13.34
CA ILE A 119 9.28 -11.58 12.78
C ILE A 119 8.49 -11.18 11.52
N THR A 120 7.79 -10.04 11.55
CA THR A 120 7.06 -9.52 10.39
C THR A 120 7.99 -9.27 9.20
N THR A 121 9.17 -8.70 9.44
CA THR A 121 10.16 -8.41 8.38
C THR A 121 10.71 -9.69 7.76
N VAL A 122 11.01 -10.71 8.58
CA VAL A 122 11.51 -12.01 8.11
C VAL A 122 10.47 -12.71 7.23
N ILE A 123 9.22 -12.79 7.70
CA ILE A 123 8.11 -13.39 6.92
C ILE A 123 7.86 -12.58 5.65
N GLY A 124 7.76 -11.25 5.77
CA GLY A 124 7.49 -10.33 4.67
C GLY A 124 8.51 -10.42 3.53
N LYS A 125 9.80 -10.56 3.85
CA LYS A 125 10.86 -10.68 2.83
C LYS A 125 10.65 -11.87 1.88
N GLN A 126 10.14 -12.99 2.40
CA GLN A 126 9.83 -14.15 1.57
C GLN A 126 8.63 -13.89 0.66
N LEU A 127 7.60 -13.19 1.15
CA LEU A 127 6.41 -12.85 0.35
C LEU A 127 6.74 -11.95 -0.84
N ILE A 128 7.71 -11.02 -0.70
CA ILE A 128 8.15 -10.14 -1.78
C ILE A 128 8.64 -10.96 -2.99
N SER A 129 9.49 -11.97 -2.75
CA SER A 129 10.01 -12.82 -3.81
C SER A 129 8.91 -13.62 -4.51
N ILE A 130 7.95 -14.15 -3.75
CA ILE A 130 6.80 -14.90 -4.30
C ILE A 130 5.89 -13.97 -5.11
N ASN A 131 5.66 -12.74 -4.63
CA ASN A 131 4.84 -11.75 -5.32
C ASN A 131 5.50 -11.29 -6.63
N PHE A 132 6.81 -11.05 -6.63
CA PHE A 132 7.54 -10.75 -7.87
C PHE A 132 7.45 -11.91 -8.88
N ALA A 133 7.61 -13.15 -8.41
CA ALA A 133 7.38 -14.32 -9.24
C ALA A 133 5.94 -14.39 -9.78
N GLN A 134 4.94 -13.93 -9.02
CA GLN A 134 3.54 -13.86 -9.47
C GLN A 134 3.38 -12.89 -10.64
N LEU A 135 3.92 -11.69 -10.50
CA LEU A 135 3.88 -10.67 -11.55
C LEU A 135 4.53 -11.19 -12.84
N GLN A 136 5.68 -11.84 -12.74
CA GLN A 136 6.35 -12.45 -13.88
C GLN A 136 5.49 -13.55 -14.53
N LYS A 137 4.92 -14.47 -13.74
CA LYS A 137 4.10 -15.58 -14.27
C LYS A 137 2.82 -15.08 -14.93
N GLU A 138 2.20 -14.04 -14.39
CA GLU A 138 1.04 -13.40 -15.02
C GLU A 138 1.41 -12.67 -16.30
N ALA A 139 2.55 -11.98 -16.32
CA ALA A 139 3.08 -11.34 -17.53
C ALA A 139 3.36 -12.39 -18.63
N ASP A 140 4.03 -13.49 -18.29
CA ASP A 140 4.32 -14.59 -19.23
C ASP A 140 3.04 -15.20 -19.81
N PHE A 141 1.98 -15.33 -18.99
CA PHE A 141 0.66 -15.80 -19.42
C PHE A 141 0.00 -14.80 -20.38
N ARG A 142 -0.08 -13.52 -20.00
CA ARG A 142 -0.67 -12.45 -20.84
C ARG A 142 0.07 -12.31 -22.17
N TYR A 143 1.41 -12.33 -22.14
CA TYR A 143 2.23 -12.30 -23.34
C TYR A 143 1.94 -13.47 -24.29
N SER A 144 1.65 -14.66 -23.76
CA SER A 144 1.30 -15.82 -24.58
C SER A 144 -0.01 -15.62 -25.35
N LEU A 145 -0.99 -14.97 -24.72
CA LEU A 145 -2.26 -14.64 -25.36
C LEU A 145 -2.06 -13.59 -26.47
N VAL A 146 -1.23 -12.58 -26.21
CA VAL A 146 -0.86 -11.57 -27.22
C VAL A 146 -0.16 -12.24 -28.40
N ARG A 147 0.80 -13.13 -28.16
CA ARG A 147 1.49 -13.89 -29.22
C ARG A 147 0.53 -14.72 -30.06
N VAL A 148 -0.46 -15.39 -29.45
CA VAL A 148 -1.49 -16.14 -30.20
C VAL A 148 -2.32 -15.21 -31.08
N ARG A 149 -2.72 -14.04 -30.56
CA ARG A 149 -3.46 -13.04 -31.35
C ARG A 149 -2.64 -12.56 -32.55
N GLU A 150 -1.35 -12.27 -32.35
CA GLU A 150 -0.45 -11.79 -33.41
C GLU A 150 -0.13 -12.85 -34.46
N ASN A 151 -0.21 -14.14 -34.10
CA ASN A 151 0.14 -15.26 -34.99
C ASN A 151 -1.09 -16.13 -35.35
N ALA A 152 -2.31 -15.58 -35.25
CA ALA A 152 -3.54 -16.34 -35.40
C ALA A 152 -3.67 -17.03 -36.77
N GLU A 153 -3.27 -16.36 -37.85
CA GLU A 153 -3.30 -16.91 -39.21
C GLU A 153 -2.39 -18.12 -39.38
N SER A 154 -1.13 -18.02 -38.92
CA SER A 154 -0.17 -19.12 -38.93
C SER A 154 -0.67 -20.31 -38.10
N ILE A 155 -1.23 -20.06 -36.91
CA ILE A 155 -1.76 -21.11 -36.04
C ILE A 155 -2.92 -21.84 -36.73
N ALA A 156 -3.85 -21.10 -37.34
CA ALA A 156 -4.99 -21.67 -38.06
C ALA A 156 -4.56 -22.45 -39.31
N PHE A 157 -3.58 -21.94 -40.06
CA PHE A 157 -3.07 -22.60 -41.26
C PHE A 157 -2.38 -23.93 -40.96
N TYR A 158 -1.57 -23.97 -39.89
CA TYR A 158 -0.84 -25.17 -39.46
C TYR A 158 -1.61 -26.06 -38.47
N ARG A 159 -2.86 -25.72 -38.12
CA ARG A 159 -3.68 -26.42 -37.11
C ARG A 159 -2.94 -26.62 -35.78
N GLY A 160 -2.30 -25.56 -35.32
CA GLY A 160 -1.44 -25.54 -34.12
C GLY A 160 -2.18 -25.27 -32.79
N GLU A 161 -3.52 -25.24 -32.80
CA GLU A 161 -4.34 -24.73 -31.69
C GLU A 161 -4.13 -25.52 -30.39
N ASP A 162 -4.11 -26.85 -30.45
CA ASP A 162 -3.94 -27.70 -29.27
C ASP A 162 -2.58 -27.50 -28.60
N ARG A 163 -1.53 -27.25 -29.40
CA ARG A 163 -0.18 -26.99 -28.90
C ARG A 163 -0.10 -25.65 -28.19
N GLU A 164 -0.66 -24.59 -28.78
CA GLU A 164 -0.70 -23.26 -28.17
C GLU A 164 -1.60 -23.26 -26.92
N ARG A 165 -2.75 -23.94 -26.96
CA ARG A 165 -3.63 -24.15 -25.80
C ARG A 165 -2.91 -24.83 -24.64
N SER A 166 -2.17 -25.91 -24.90
CA SER A 166 -1.39 -26.61 -23.87
C SER A 166 -0.31 -25.71 -23.26
N THR A 167 0.37 -24.93 -24.10
CA THR A 167 1.41 -23.98 -23.67
C THR A 167 0.84 -22.89 -22.76
N ILE A 168 -0.26 -22.26 -23.17
CA ILE A 168 -0.96 -21.22 -22.40
C ILE A 168 -1.49 -21.81 -21.08
N SER A 169 -2.11 -23.00 -21.13
CA SER A 169 -2.64 -23.68 -19.95
C SER A 169 -1.54 -23.99 -18.93
N LYS A 170 -0.36 -24.39 -19.38
CA LYS A 170 0.80 -24.63 -18.52
C LYS A 170 1.30 -23.33 -17.86
N ARG A 171 1.36 -22.22 -18.60
CA ARG A 171 1.76 -20.91 -18.05
C ARG A 171 0.73 -20.39 -17.04
N PHE A 172 -0.56 -20.54 -17.34
CA PHE A 172 -1.64 -20.23 -16.41
C PHE A 172 -1.56 -21.07 -15.13
N GLY A 173 -1.36 -22.39 -15.26
CA GLY A 173 -1.14 -23.28 -14.12
C GLY A 173 0.04 -22.82 -13.23
N GLY A 174 1.16 -22.42 -13.83
CA GLY A 174 2.28 -21.85 -13.10
C GLY A 174 1.95 -20.55 -12.34
N ALA A 175 1.11 -19.67 -12.92
CA ALA A 175 0.63 -18.47 -12.24
C ALA A 175 -0.33 -18.81 -11.08
N VAL A 176 -1.22 -19.79 -11.27
CA VAL A 176 -2.14 -20.27 -10.22
C VAL A 176 -1.38 -20.93 -9.06
N ASP A 177 -0.40 -21.78 -9.36
CA ASP A 177 0.41 -22.45 -8.34
C ASP A 177 1.22 -21.46 -7.50
N ASN A 178 1.78 -20.43 -8.14
CA ASN A 178 2.50 -19.38 -7.44
C ASN A 178 1.56 -18.49 -6.61
N PHE A 179 0.37 -18.19 -7.13
CA PHE A 179 -0.67 -17.47 -6.39
C PHE A 179 -1.10 -18.25 -5.15
N ALA A 180 -1.26 -19.57 -5.25
CA ALA A 180 -1.56 -20.43 -4.10
C ALA A 180 -0.44 -20.39 -3.03
N LYS A 181 0.83 -20.30 -3.44
CA LYS A 181 1.95 -20.09 -2.51
C LYS A 181 1.88 -18.71 -1.85
N LEU A 182 1.55 -17.66 -2.62
CA LEU A 182 1.37 -16.31 -2.12
C LEU A 182 0.27 -16.26 -1.06
N LEU A 183 -0.89 -16.86 -1.32
CA LEU A 183 -2.01 -16.95 -0.37
C LEU A 183 -1.63 -17.68 0.92
N LYS A 184 -0.87 -18.78 0.83
CA LYS A 184 -0.37 -19.49 2.03
C LYS A 184 0.57 -18.61 2.85
N GLY A 185 1.45 -17.85 2.18
CA GLY A 185 2.34 -16.89 2.82
C GLY A 185 1.57 -15.76 3.52
N GLN A 186 0.60 -15.15 2.82
CA GLN A 186 -0.27 -14.11 3.36
C GLN A 186 -1.04 -14.60 4.58
N ARG A 187 -1.67 -15.78 4.49
CA ARG A 187 -2.38 -16.41 5.62
C ARG A 187 -1.48 -16.59 6.85
N ASN A 188 -0.25 -17.06 6.67
CA ASN A 188 0.68 -17.24 7.78
C ASN A 188 1.06 -15.89 8.43
N LEU A 189 1.27 -14.85 7.61
CA LEU A 189 1.51 -13.50 8.10
C LEU A 189 0.28 -12.94 8.84
N GLU A 190 -0.92 -13.18 8.34
CA GLU A 190 -2.18 -12.78 8.99
C GLU A 190 -2.37 -13.48 10.34
N PHE A 191 -2.06 -14.78 10.43
CA PHE A 191 -2.08 -15.48 11.72
C PHE A 191 -1.13 -14.83 12.73
N PHE A 192 0.10 -14.51 12.30
CA PHE A 192 1.07 -13.85 13.16
C PHE A 192 0.61 -12.45 13.58
N THR A 193 0.24 -11.61 12.62
CA THR A 193 -0.14 -10.21 12.87
C THR A 193 -1.42 -10.09 13.69
N ASN A 194 -2.41 -10.96 13.48
CA ASN A 194 -3.62 -10.98 14.30
C ASN A 194 -3.34 -11.55 15.69
N GLY A 195 -2.59 -12.65 15.81
CA GLY A 195 -2.17 -13.19 17.10
C GLY A 195 -1.39 -12.17 17.94
N TYR A 196 -0.47 -11.45 17.29
CA TYR A 196 0.26 -10.33 17.87
C TYR A 196 -0.71 -9.25 18.39
N LYS A 197 -1.67 -8.79 17.58
CA LYS A 197 -2.67 -7.80 18.03
C LYS A 197 -3.51 -8.27 19.23
N PHE A 198 -3.82 -9.56 19.35
CA PHE A 198 -4.59 -10.09 20.48
C PHE A 198 -3.78 -10.25 21.77
N ALA A 199 -2.47 -10.41 21.68
CA ALA A 199 -1.61 -10.58 22.85
C ALA A 199 -1.44 -9.27 23.67
N LEU A 200 -1.76 -8.11 23.09
CA LEU A 200 -1.88 -6.87 23.85
C LEU A 200 -3.14 -6.94 24.74
N PRO A 201 -3.04 -6.69 26.05
CA PRO A 201 -4.20 -6.71 26.94
C PRO A 201 -5.24 -5.69 26.48
N LYS A 202 -6.33 -6.15 25.88
CA LYS A 202 -7.53 -5.34 25.75
C LYS A 202 -8.14 -5.29 27.14
N ARG A 203 -7.91 -4.18 27.87
CA ARG A 203 -8.67 -3.92 29.08
C ARG A 203 -10.11 -3.65 28.62
N THR A 204 -10.92 -4.70 28.54
CA THR A 204 -12.37 -4.59 28.44
C THR A 204 -12.78 -3.81 29.68
N ILE A 205 -13.20 -2.55 29.50
CA ILE A 205 -13.84 -1.78 30.57
C ILE A 205 -15.23 -2.38 30.72
N SER A 206 -15.33 -3.54 31.38
CA SER A 206 -16.58 -3.97 31.99
C SER A 206 -16.77 -3.08 33.22
N GLY A 207 -17.53 -2.00 33.05
CA GLY A 207 -18.04 -1.22 34.18
C GLY A 207 -18.84 -2.12 35.12
N PRO A 208 -18.87 -1.85 36.44
CA PRO A 208 -19.62 -2.65 37.37
C PRO A 208 -21.12 -2.56 37.02
N SER A 209 -21.74 -3.71 36.77
CA SER A 209 -23.20 -3.82 36.68
C SER A 209 -23.78 -3.51 38.04
N LEU A 210 -24.40 -2.33 38.17
CA LEU A 210 -25.30 -2.01 39.27
C LEU A 210 -26.44 -3.02 39.26
N THR A 211 -26.34 -4.04 40.09
CA THR A 211 -27.46 -4.91 40.46
C THR A 211 -27.85 -4.54 41.88
N THR A 212 -28.92 -3.75 41.95
CA THR A 212 -30.02 -3.79 42.91
C THR A 212 -29.80 -4.53 44.23
N GLY A 213 -29.86 -3.75 45.32
CA GLY A 213 -30.39 -4.12 46.63
C GLY A 213 -31.12 -2.91 47.19
#